data_AF-A0A919CGI6-F1
#
_entry.id   AF-A0A919CGI6-F1
#
_cell.length_a   1.000
_cell.length_b   1.000
_cell.length_c   1.000
_cell.angle_alpha   90.00
_cell.angle_beta   90.00
_cell.angle_gamma   90.00
#
_symmetry.space_group_name_H-M   'P 1'
#
loop_
_entity.id
_entity.type
_entity.pdbx_description
1 polymer ?
#
loop_
_entity_poly.entity_id
_entity_poly.type
_entity_poly.pdbx_seq_one_letter_code
_entity_poly.pdbx_strand_id
1 'polypeptide(L)'
;MHQDTQTSTPQLDEITARGTAPTSARIRLADGTLLDIEMWPNAAVADMVYLFPGLTAPDSPGWQNQDPWEDYLTGDEHGGTHCLEVPVEAIRELIAAHGGEHQDQTDLEPTAEMRLHSLRGFFSTGPNDHDVHTAFARIHEAGGPYLVCVWEYADDHGFGGTRAFYAEAENGTFHEVRPHVLQWLNGQAAFPGPFANWTGAHVPVAFEVSDDTHNYARTER
;
A
#
# COMPACT_ATOMS: atom_id res chain seq x y z
N MET A 1 46.37 5.70 -6.25
CA MET A 1 45.63 4.60 -5.59
C MET A 1 44.45 5.23 -4.88
N HIS A 2 43.30 5.33 -5.56
CA HIS A 2 42.04 5.54 -4.86
C HIS A 2 41.65 4.19 -4.29
N GLN A 3 41.54 4.09 -2.96
CA GLN A 3 40.83 2.99 -2.36
C GLN A 3 39.36 3.25 -2.65
N ASP A 4 38.77 2.44 -3.52
CA ASP A 4 37.32 2.34 -3.63
C ASP A 4 36.83 1.88 -2.25
N THR A 5 36.34 2.84 -1.49
CA THR A 5 35.66 2.54 -0.23
C THR A 5 34.33 1.98 -0.67
N GLN A 6 34.24 0.66 -0.77
CA GLN A 6 32.99 -0.02 -1.08
C GLN A 6 32.02 0.29 0.04
N THR A 7 31.11 1.23 -0.20
CA THR A 7 30.10 1.63 0.78
C THR A 7 29.19 0.43 1.02
N SER A 8 29.13 -0.02 2.27
CA SER A 8 28.32 -1.18 2.67
C SER A 8 26.83 -0.86 2.52
N THR A 9 26.06 -1.78 1.95
CA THR A 9 24.59 -1.66 1.80
C THR A 9 23.86 -2.90 2.36
N PRO A 10 24.01 -3.18 3.67
CA PRO A 10 23.47 -4.39 4.29
C PRO A 10 21.94 -4.49 4.20
N GLN A 11 21.22 -3.37 4.29
CA GLN A 11 19.76 -3.35 4.20
C GLN A 11 19.30 -3.69 2.78
N LEU A 12 19.93 -3.13 1.76
CA LEU A 12 19.67 -3.49 0.37
C LEU A 12 19.99 -4.97 0.10
N ASP A 13 21.08 -5.50 0.67
CA ASP A 13 21.44 -6.91 0.53
C ASP A 13 20.39 -7.83 1.18
N GLU A 14 19.87 -7.48 2.35
CA GLU A 14 18.78 -8.21 3.01
C GLU A 14 17.48 -8.16 2.20
N ILE A 15 17.09 -6.97 1.73
CA ILE A 15 15.92 -6.77 0.87
C ILE A 15 16.03 -7.58 -0.41
N THR A 16 17.20 -7.58 -1.05
CA THR A 16 17.46 -8.37 -2.27
C THR A 16 17.33 -9.86 -1.98
N ALA A 17 17.88 -10.35 -0.86
CA ALA A 17 17.82 -11.77 -0.52
C ALA A 17 16.39 -12.25 -0.20
N ARG A 18 15.63 -11.45 0.56
CA ARG A 18 14.29 -11.81 1.05
C ARG A 18 13.17 -11.46 0.07
N GLY A 19 13.34 -10.43 -0.74
CA GLY A 19 12.25 -9.76 -1.45
C GLY A 19 11.37 -8.93 -0.53
N THR A 20 10.52 -8.11 -1.14
CA THR A 20 9.53 -7.26 -0.46
C THR A 20 8.12 -7.42 -1.02
N ALA A 21 7.97 -7.86 -2.28
CA ALA A 21 6.66 -8.00 -2.93
C ALA A 21 5.66 -8.89 -2.15
N PRO A 22 4.36 -8.52 -2.10
CA PRO A 22 3.72 -7.38 -2.77
C PRO A 22 3.81 -6.06 -1.97
N THR A 23 4.71 -5.99 -0.99
CA THR A 23 4.96 -4.77 -0.20
C THR A 23 6.27 -4.12 -0.64
N SER A 24 6.52 -2.90 -0.17
CA SER A 24 7.82 -2.25 -0.32
C SER A 24 8.57 -2.20 1.02
N ALA A 25 9.89 -2.14 0.97
CA ALA A 25 10.72 -1.84 2.13
C ALA A 25 11.45 -0.51 1.95
N ARG A 26 11.59 0.22 3.05
CA ARG A 26 12.25 1.52 3.07
C ARG A 26 13.73 1.39 3.41
N ILE A 27 14.55 2.20 2.76
CA ILE A 27 15.94 2.43 3.14
C ILE A 27 16.13 3.91 3.44
N ARG A 28 16.69 4.22 4.61
CA ARG A 28 17.20 5.56 4.93
C ARG A 28 18.65 5.68 4.50
N LEU A 29 18.99 6.74 3.77
CA LEU A 29 20.34 7.05 3.33
C LEU A 29 21.09 7.88 4.38
N ALA A 30 22.43 7.88 4.33
CA ALA A 30 23.27 8.52 5.35
C ALA A 30 23.05 10.03 5.46
N ASP A 31 22.58 10.68 4.39
CA ASP A 31 22.21 12.10 4.37
C ASP A 31 20.77 12.38 4.88
N GLY A 32 20.05 11.34 5.28
CA GLY A 32 18.69 11.41 5.83
C GLY A 32 17.58 11.30 4.79
N THR A 33 17.90 11.24 3.50
CA THR A 33 16.91 10.98 2.44
C THR A 33 16.42 9.53 2.48
N LEU A 34 15.29 9.26 1.81
CA LEU A 34 14.58 7.98 1.87
C LEU A 34 14.30 7.47 0.45
N LEU A 35 14.28 6.16 0.31
CA LEU A 35 13.70 5.47 -0.84
C LEU A 35 12.94 4.22 -0.41
N ASP A 36 11.92 3.84 -1.16
CA ASP A 36 11.19 2.58 -0.99
C ASP A 36 11.47 1.64 -2.17
N ILE A 37 11.57 0.33 -1.90
CA ILE A 37 11.89 -0.70 -2.88
C ILE A 37 10.86 -1.82 -2.85
N GLU A 38 10.24 -2.09 -3.99
CA GLU A 38 9.47 -3.31 -4.25
C GLU A 38 10.27 -4.23 -5.19
N MET A 39 10.53 -5.46 -4.76
CA MET A 39 11.19 -6.46 -5.58
C MET A 39 10.90 -7.90 -5.14
N TRP A 40 11.04 -8.83 -6.09
CA TRP A 40 11.04 -10.26 -5.80
C TRP A 40 12.36 -10.72 -5.14
N PRO A 41 12.34 -11.83 -4.37
CA PRO A 41 13.55 -12.39 -3.77
C PRO A 41 14.59 -12.77 -4.84
N ASN A 42 15.83 -12.33 -4.65
CA ASN A 42 16.99 -12.53 -5.53
C ASN A 42 16.84 -11.95 -6.95
N ALA A 43 15.90 -11.02 -7.16
CA ALA A 43 15.79 -10.31 -8.42
C ALA A 43 17.00 -9.40 -8.64
N ALA A 44 17.51 -9.35 -9.87
CA ALA A 44 18.58 -8.42 -10.26
C ALA A 44 18.07 -6.99 -10.52
N VAL A 45 16.74 -6.84 -10.55
CA VAL A 45 16.01 -5.63 -10.90
C VAL A 45 14.87 -5.49 -9.90
N ALA A 46 14.69 -4.29 -9.34
CA ALA A 46 13.52 -3.96 -8.54
C ALA A 46 12.33 -3.64 -9.45
N ASP A 47 11.15 -4.14 -9.10
CA ASP A 47 9.93 -3.89 -9.87
C ASP A 47 9.58 -2.39 -9.82
N MET A 48 9.74 -1.77 -8.64
CA MET A 48 9.54 -0.34 -8.42
C MET A 48 10.48 0.18 -7.33
N VAL A 49 11.02 1.39 -7.55
CA VAL A 49 11.72 2.21 -6.57
C VAL A 49 11.03 3.57 -6.49
N TYR A 50 10.61 3.97 -5.30
CA TYR A 50 10.09 5.30 -5.04
C TYR A 50 11.14 6.18 -4.35
N LEU A 51 11.42 7.34 -4.94
CA LEU A 51 12.34 8.34 -4.41
C LEU A 51 11.54 9.43 -3.69
N PHE A 52 11.78 9.63 -2.40
CA PHE A 52 11.10 10.66 -1.62
C PHE A 52 11.56 12.08 -2.02
N PRO A 53 10.75 13.12 -1.75
CA PRO A 53 11.15 14.51 -1.94
C PRO A 53 12.54 14.80 -1.38
N GLY A 54 13.40 15.40 -2.21
CA GLY A 54 14.80 15.69 -1.89
C GLY A 54 15.79 14.64 -2.37
N LEU A 55 15.33 13.48 -2.86
CA LEU A 55 16.14 12.48 -3.53
C LEU A 55 15.86 12.52 -5.04
N THR A 56 16.88 12.79 -5.85
CA THR A 56 16.74 12.90 -7.31
C THR A 56 17.22 11.65 -8.00
N ALA A 57 16.44 11.14 -8.95
CA ALA A 57 16.84 10.04 -9.81
C ALA A 57 18.11 10.39 -10.60
N PRO A 58 19.15 9.55 -10.57
CA PRO A 58 20.32 9.73 -11.43
C PRO A 58 19.96 9.78 -12.91
N ASP A 59 20.65 10.61 -13.68
CA ASP A 59 20.52 10.62 -15.15
C ASP A 59 21.28 9.43 -15.77
N SER A 60 20.76 8.23 -15.55
CA SER A 60 21.28 7.00 -16.11
C SER A 60 20.16 6.08 -16.59
N PRO A 61 20.43 5.16 -17.55
CA PRO A 61 19.37 4.37 -18.18
C PRO A 61 18.48 3.58 -17.21
N GLY A 62 19.01 3.16 -16.06
CA GLY A 62 18.29 2.38 -15.05
C GLY A 62 17.20 3.16 -14.31
N TRP A 63 17.14 4.49 -14.42
CA TRP A 63 16.19 5.34 -13.72
C TRP A 63 15.19 6.06 -14.65
N GLN A 64 15.30 5.84 -15.96
CA GLN A 64 14.51 6.54 -16.98
C GLN A 64 13.12 5.94 -17.19
N ASN A 65 12.89 4.70 -16.77
CA ASN A 65 11.58 4.07 -16.83
C ASN A 65 10.74 4.54 -15.65
N GLN A 66 10.09 5.70 -15.77
CA GLN A 66 9.20 6.22 -14.73
C GLN A 66 7.77 5.72 -14.95
N ASP A 67 6.97 5.64 -13.89
CA ASP A 67 5.53 5.39 -14.00
C ASP A 67 4.74 6.72 -13.99
N PRO A 68 4.55 7.39 -15.15
CA PRO A 68 3.80 8.64 -15.21
C PRO A 68 2.30 8.45 -14.89
N TRP A 69 1.81 7.20 -14.88
CA TRP A 69 0.43 6.94 -14.47
C TRP A 69 0.27 7.03 -12.97
N GLU A 70 1.27 6.66 -12.19
CA GLU A 70 1.20 6.75 -10.73
C GLU A 70 1.08 8.20 -10.26
N ASP A 71 1.87 9.11 -10.82
CA ASP A 71 1.79 10.55 -10.52
C ASP A 71 0.43 11.13 -10.93
N TYR A 72 -0.11 10.71 -12.08
CA TYR A 72 -1.43 11.12 -12.56
C TYR A 72 -2.56 10.58 -11.67
N LEU A 73 -2.44 9.36 -11.16
CA LEU A 73 -3.48 8.69 -10.38
C LEU A 73 -3.48 9.14 -8.91
N THR A 74 -2.32 9.48 -8.36
CA THR A 74 -2.16 9.96 -6.96
C THR A 74 -2.30 11.48 -6.82
N GLY A 75 -2.44 12.22 -7.93
CA GLY A 75 -2.71 13.65 -7.93
C GLY A 75 -1.47 14.52 -7.69
N ASP A 76 -0.26 14.01 -7.93
CA ASP A 76 1.02 14.73 -7.84
C ASP A 76 1.30 15.36 -6.44
N GLU A 77 0.54 15.00 -5.40
CA GLU A 77 0.59 15.68 -4.09
C GLU A 77 1.87 15.38 -3.28
N HIS A 78 2.68 14.41 -3.70
CA HIS A 78 3.71 13.82 -2.85
C HIS A 78 5.14 14.22 -3.23
N GLY A 79 5.35 14.84 -4.40
CA GLY A 79 6.63 15.43 -4.82
C GLY A 79 7.82 14.46 -4.96
N GLY A 80 7.57 13.15 -4.92
CA GLY A 80 8.57 12.10 -5.14
C GLY A 80 8.60 11.61 -6.58
N THR A 81 9.29 10.50 -6.85
CA THR A 81 9.39 9.93 -8.20
C THR A 81 9.38 8.41 -8.16
N HIS A 82 8.48 7.79 -8.95
CA HIS A 82 8.42 6.35 -9.14
C HIS A 82 9.28 5.94 -10.35
N CYS A 83 10.22 5.02 -10.12
CA CYS A 83 11.08 4.43 -11.15
C CYS A 83 10.84 2.92 -11.19
N LEU A 84 10.47 2.40 -12.35
CA LEU A 84 10.21 0.98 -12.59
C LEU A 84 11.46 0.30 -13.13
N GLU A 85 11.56 -1.01 -12.88
CA GLU A 85 12.60 -1.88 -13.44
C GLU A 85 14.04 -1.37 -13.17
N VAL A 86 14.29 -0.87 -11.96
CA VAL A 86 15.60 -0.30 -11.59
C VAL A 86 16.59 -1.42 -11.24
N PRO A 87 17.76 -1.52 -11.91
CA PRO A 87 18.77 -2.51 -11.57
C PRO A 87 19.28 -2.35 -10.13
N VAL A 88 19.45 -3.45 -9.39
CA VAL A 88 19.92 -3.42 -7.99
C VAL A 88 21.27 -2.70 -7.85
N GLU A 89 22.16 -2.85 -8.83
CA GLU A 89 23.45 -2.14 -8.84
C GLU A 89 23.28 -0.62 -8.97
N ALA A 90 22.28 -0.14 -9.74
CA ALA A 90 21.99 1.29 -9.84
C ALA A 90 21.45 1.86 -8.52
N ILE A 91 20.70 1.07 -7.76
CA ILE A 91 20.25 1.42 -6.40
C ILE A 91 21.46 1.49 -5.46
N ARG A 92 22.39 0.52 -5.54
CA ARG A 92 23.62 0.51 -4.73
C ARG A 92 24.50 1.73 -5.03
N GLU A 93 24.62 2.12 -6.30
CA GLU A 93 25.33 3.33 -6.72
C GLU A 93 24.67 4.60 -6.15
N LEU A 94 23.34 4.69 -6.17
CA LEU A 94 22.60 5.80 -5.55
C LEU A 94 22.88 5.85 -4.04
N ILE A 95 22.75 4.73 -3.33
CA ILE A 95 23.04 4.65 -1.89
C ILE A 95 24.48 5.13 -1.61
N ALA A 96 25.46 4.68 -2.40
CA ALA A 96 26.84 5.09 -2.24
C ALA A 96 27.06 6.59 -2.50
N ALA A 97 26.40 7.16 -3.50
CA ALA A 97 26.45 8.59 -3.80
C ALA A 97 25.92 9.47 -2.65
N HIS A 98 25.00 8.93 -1.84
CA HIS A 98 24.43 9.58 -0.66
C HIS A 98 25.16 9.21 0.66
N GLY A 99 26.38 8.67 0.56
CA GLY A 99 27.21 8.36 1.73
C GLY A 99 26.92 7.00 2.39
N GLY A 100 26.09 6.17 1.77
CA GLY A 100 25.72 4.85 2.25
C GLY A 100 24.33 4.79 2.87
N GLU A 101 24.01 3.64 3.45
CA GLU A 101 22.82 3.49 4.28
C GLU A 101 23.03 4.17 5.63
N HIS A 102 21.97 4.76 6.16
CA HIS A 102 21.95 5.30 7.51
C HIS A 102 22.15 4.17 8.54
N GLN A 103 22.86 4.44 9.64
CA GLN A 103 23.12 3.43 10.69
C GLN A 103 21.85 3.01 11.44
N ASP A 104 20.89 3.92 11.51
CA ASP A 104 19.57 3.68 12.08
C ASP A 104 18.56 3.50 10.95
N GLN A 105 18.15 2.24 10.74
CA GLN A 105 17.07 1.83 9.84
C GLN A 105 15.76 1.56 10.62
N THR A 106 15.73 1.83 11.93
CA THR A 106 14.52 1.66 12.75
C THR A 106 13.59 2.86 12.58
N ASP A 107 12.30 2.67 12.88
CA ASP A 107 11.25 3.71 12.80
C ASP A 107 10.88 4.17 11.36
N LEU A 108 11.11 3.29 10.38
CA LEU A 108 10.67 3.48 9.00
C LEU A 108 9.27 2.89 8.80
N GLU A 109 8.32 3.29 9.66
CA GLU A 109 6.92 2.88 9.51
C GLU A 109 6.45 3.22 8.09
N PRO A 110 5.86 2.25 7.37
CA PRO A 110 5.32 2.52 6.05
C PRO A 110 4.27 3.60 6.17
N THR A 111 4.29 4.56 5.23
CA THR A 111 3.35 5.68 5.26
C THR A 111 1.93 5.15 5.06
N ALA A 112 0.92 5.94 5.41
CA ALA A 112 -0.47 5.54 5.24
C ALA A 112 -0.78 5.12 3.79
N GLU A 113 -0.12 5.77 2.82
CA GLU A 113 -0.25 5.51 1.38
C GLU A 113 0.36 4.16 0.99
N MET A 114 1.54 3.81 1.51
CA MET A 114 2.12 2.48 1.27
C MET A 114 1.25 1.38 1.88
N ARG A 115 0.74 1.63 3.09
CA ARG A 115 -0.19 0.70 3.75
C ARG A 115 -1.45 0.54 2.92
N LEU A 116 -1.94 1.62 2.30
CA LEU A 116 -3.05 1.59 1.36
C LEU A 116 -2.70 0.79 0.09
N HIS A 117 -1.56 1.06 -0.55
CA HIS A 117 -1.11 0.35 -1.74
C HIS A 117 -1.01 -1.17 -1.50
N SER A 118 -0.51 -1.58 -0.33
CA SER A 118 -0.42 -2.98 0.07
C SER A 118 -1.77 -3.72 0.15
N LEU A 119 -2.90 -3.00 0.15
CA LEU A 119 -4.24 -3.60 0.14
C LEU A 119 -4.68 -4.06 -1.25
N ARG A 120 -3.92 -3.76 -2.31
CA ARG A 120 -4.23 -4.26 -3.64
C ARG A 120 -4.20 -5.80 -3.65
N GLY A 121 -5.29 -6.42 -4.08
CA GLY A 121 -5.38 -7.89 -4.09
C GLY A 121 -5.50 -8.53 -2.71
N PHE A 122 -5.61 -7.75 -1.64
CA PHE A 122 -5.72 -8.24 -0.27
C PHE A 122 -6.94 -9.15 -0.08
N PHE A 123 -7.98 -8.98 -0.90
CA PHE A 123 -9.20 -9.79 -0.85
C PHE A 123 -9.24 -10.95 -1.86
N SER A 124 -8.17 -11.17 -2.64
CA SER A 124 -8.15 -12.12 -3.76
C SER A 124 -8.42 -13.59 -3.35
N THR A 125 -8.14 -13.96 -2.11
CA THR A 125 -8.36 -15.31 -1.56
C THR A 125 -9.66 -15.46 -0.78
N GLY A 126 -10.44 -14.39 -0.67
CA GLY A 126 -11.62 -14.33 0.21
C GLY A 126 -11.23 -13.96 1.65
N PRO A 127 -11.33 -12.67 2.04
CA PRO A 127 -11.00 -12.22 3.39
C PRO A 127 -11.96 -12.82 4.42
N ASN A 128 -11.43 -13.09 5.61
CA ASN A 128 -12.22 -13.26 6.83
C ASN A 128 -12.55 -11.90 7.47
N ASP A 129 -13.22 -11.92 8.62
CA ASP A 129 -13.58 -10.75 9.43
C ASP A 129 -12.37 -9.92 9.89
N HIS A 130 -11.26 -10.58 10.23
CA HIS A 130 -10.02 -9.93 10.62
C HIS A 130 -9.33 -9.21 9.45
N ASP A 131 -9.31 -9.84 8.26
CA ASP A 131 -8.77 -9.24 7.04
C ASP A 131 -9.58 -8.00 6.65
N VAL A 132 -10.91 -8.07 6.76
CA VAL A 132 -11.81 -6.92 6.56
C VAL A 132 -11.48 -5.79 7.53
N HIS A 133 -11.43 -6.10 8.83
CA HIS A 133 -11.12 -5.11 9.86
C HIS A 133 -9.78 -4.43 9.59
N THR A 134 -8.75 -5.21 9.28
CA THR A 134 -7.40 -4.71 9.00
C THR A 134 -7.37 -3.80 7.77
N ALA A 135 -8.02 -4.21 6.67
CA ALA A 135 -8.06 -3.42 5.45
C ALA A 135 -8.83 -2.10 5.65
N PHE A 136 -9.97 -2.15 6.33
CA PHE A 136 -10.85 -0.99 6.47
C PHE A 136 -10.30 0.02 7.48
N ALA A 137 -9.65 -0.43 8.54
CA ALA A 137 -8.91 0.44 9.45
C ALA A 137 -7.82 1.22 8.70
N ARG A 138 -7.02 0.54 7.86
CA ARG A 138 -5.97 1.18 7.06
C ARG A 138 -6.51 2.19 6.04
N ILE A 139 -7.64 1.88 5.40
CA ILE A 139 -8.32 2.80 4.49
C ILE A 139 -8.74 4.07 5.23
N HIS A 140 -9.34 3.91 6.41
CA HIS A 140 -9.78 5.04 7.23
C HIS A 140 -8.61 5.87 7.76
N GLU A 141 -7.53 5.23 8.22
CA GLU A 141 -6.28 5.90 8.64
C GLU A 141 -5.65 6.73 7.50
N ALA A 142 -5.78 6.27 6.25
CA ALA A 142 -5.33 7.00 5.06
C ALA A 142 -6.26 8.16 4.65
N GLY A 143 -7.34 8.43 5.41
CA GLY A 143 -8.32 9.49 5.10
C GLY A 143 -9.43 9.04 4.15
N GLY A 144 -9.57 7.74 3.91
CA GLY A 144 -10.68 7.16 3.16
C GLY A 144 -11.99 7.12 3.95
N PRO A 145 -13.11 6.79 3.27
CA PRO A 145 -14.40 6.64 3.94
C PRO A 145 -14.36 5.48 4.96
N TYR A 146 -15.18 5.57 6.01
CA TYR A 146 -15.35 4.47 6.95
C TYR A 146 -16.13 3.34 6.28
N LEU A 147 -15.44 2.26 5.93
CA LEU A 147 -16.02 1.11 5.24
C LEU A 147 -16.45 0.04 6.24
N VAL A 148 -17.50 -0.69 5.88
CA VAL A 148 -18.06 -1.79 6.68
C VAL A 148 -18.42 -2.98 5.80
N CYS A 149 -18.27 -4.18 6.35
CA CYS A 149 -18.65 -5.44 5.73
C CYS A 149 -19.90 -5.97 6.41
N VAL A 150 -20.91 -6.30 5.61
CA VAL A 150 -22.14 -6.92 6.06
C VAL A 150 -22.14 -8.37 5.62
N TRP A 151 -22.05 -9.26 6.58
CA TRP A 151 -22.06 -10.70 6.42
C TRP A 151 -23.49 -11.25 6.39
N GLU A 152 -23.65 -12.41 5.77
CA GLU A 152 -24.92 -13.12 5.69
C GLU A 152 -25.39 -13.57 7.08
N TYR A 153 -24.47 -13.99 7.95
CA TYR A 153 -24.75 -14.36 9.32
C TYR A 153 -23.59 -14.05 10.27
N ALA A 154 -23.91 -14.02 11.56
CA ALA A 154 -22.96 -14.11 12.66
C ALA A 154 -23.42 -15.19 13.64
N ASP A 155 -22.51 -16.03 14.11
CA ASP A 155 -22.76 -17.07 15.12
C ASP A 155 -21.63 -17.12 16.16
N ASP A 156 -21.64 -18.15 17.02
CA ASP A 156 -20.64 -18.33 18.08
C ASP A 156 -19.19 -18.48 17.57
N HIS A 157 -19.00 -18.70 16.26
CA HIS A 157 -17.70 -18.83 15.60
C HIS A 157 -17.31 -17.56 14.81
N GLY A 158 -18.14 -16.52 14.83
CA GLY A 158 -17.88 -15.24 14.16
C GLY A 158 -18.79 -14.98 12.97
N PHE A 159 -18.30 -14.17 12.03
CA PHE A 159 -19.05 -13.73 10.86
C PHE A 159 -18.82 -14.65 9.65
N GLY A 160 -19.84 -14.87 8.82
CA GLY A 160 -19.71 -15.76 7.67
C GLY A 160 -20.77 -15.61 6.57
N GLY A 161 -20.53 -16.36 5.49
CA GLY A 161 -21.40 -16.42 4.32
C GLY A 161 -21.13 -15.33 3.27
N THR A 162 -22.15 -15.01 2.48
CA THR A 162 -22.06 -13.96 1.46
C THR A 162 -21.83 -12.61 2.13
N ARG A 163 -21.05 -11.74 1.49
CA ARG A 163 -20.73 -10.41 2.02
C ARG A 163 -21.11 -9.30 1.06
N ALA A 164 -21.53 -8.18 1.63
CA ALA A 164 -21.73 -6.91 0.97
C ALA A 164 -20.91 -5.82 1.67
N PHE A 165 -20.51 -4.78 0.95
CA PHE A 165 -19.68 -3.71 1.48
C PHE A 165 -20.39 -2.37 1.36
N TYR A 166 -20.33 -1.58 2.42
CA TYR A 166 -20.95 -0.26 2.51
C TYR A 166 -19.95 0.76 3.07
N ALA A 167 -20.18 2.04 2.79
CA ALA A 167 -19.58 3.14 3.53
C ALA A 167 -20.60 3.63 4.57
N GLU A 168 -20.17 3.76 5.82
CA GLU A 168 -20.99 4.30 6.90
C GLU A 168 -20.62 5.78 7.13
N ALA A 169 -21.63 6.65 7.12
CA ALA A 169 -21.46 8.06 7.46
C ALA A 169 -21.58 8.27 8.98
N GLU A 170 -21.07 9.40 9.50
CA GLU A 170 -21.07 9.72 10.93
C GLU A 170 -22.47 9.71 11.59
N ASN A 171 -23.52 9.89 10.80
CA ASN A 171 -24.92 9.83 11.25
C ASN A 171 -25.49 8.39 11.28
N GLY A 172 -24.67 7.37 11.02
CA GLY A 172 -25.04 5.96 10.95
C GLY A 172 -25.75 5.55 9.66
N THR A 173 -25.81 6.40 8.63
CA THR A 173 -26.43 6.03 7.34
C THR A 173 -25.44 5.31 6.43
N PHE A 174 -25.92 4.30 5.72
CA PHE A 174 -25.11 3.49 4.82
C PHE A 174 -25.19 3.97 3.37
N HIS A 175 -24.08 3.85 2.67
CA HIS A 175 -23.94 4.21 1.26
C HIS A 175 -23.27 3.07 0.48
N GLU A 176 -23.56 2.98 -0.81
CA GLU A 176 -22.91 2.02 -1.70
C GLU A 176 -21.40 2.27 -1.74
N VAL A 177 -20.59 1.20 -1.69
CA VAL A 177 -19.18 1.27 -2.09
C VAL A 177 -19.12 1.09 -3.60
N ARG A 178 -18.38 1.98 -4.29
CA ARG A 178 -18.25 1.89 -5.74
C ARG A 178 -17.49 0.61 -6.15
N PRO A 179 -17.87 -0.04 -7.26
CA PRO A 179 -17.28 -1.32 -7.66
C PRO A 179 -15.76 -1.32 -7.86
N HIS A 180 -15.18 -0.20 -8.29
CA HIS A 180 -13.74 -0.10 -8.55
C HIS A 180 -12.89 -0.30 -7.28
N VAL A 181 -13.40 0.07 -6.11
CA VAL A 181 -12.72 -0.13 -4.82
C VAL A 181 -12.60 -1.63 -4.54
N LEU A 182 -13.69 -2.38 -4.74
CA LEU A 182 -13.69 -3.83 -4.58
C LEU A 182 -12.84 -4.51 -5.65
N GLN A 183 -12.86 -4.04 -6.90
CA GLN A 183 -11.98 -4.55 -7.94
C GLN A 183 -10.51 -4.39 -7.57
N TRP A 184 -10.12 -3.25 -7.03
CA TRP A 184 -8.76 -3.00 -6.54
C TRP A 184 -8.39 -3.90 -5.36
N LEU A 185 -9.24 -4.02 -4.34
CA LEU A 185 -9.03 -4.94 -3.22
C LEU A 185 -8.93 -6.41 -3.68
N ASN A 186 -9.60 -6.78 -4.77
CA ASN A 186 -9.47 -8.11 -5.38
C ASN A 186 -8.32 -8.21 -6.40
N GLY A 187 -7.52 -7.16 -6.59
CA GLY A 187 -6.36 -7.12 -7.49
C GLY A 187 -6.72 -6.96 -8.98
N GLN A 188 -8.01 -6.82 -9.29
CA GLN A 188 -8.56 -6.67 -10.63
C GLN A 188 -8.38 -5.26 -11.20
N ALA A 189 -8.20 -4.26 -10.34
CA ALA A 189 -7.79 -2.92 -10.71
C ALA A 189 -6.42 -2.59 -10.12
N ALA A 190 -5.63 -1.81 -10.86
CA ALA A 190 -4.37 -1.28 -10.36
C ALA A 190 -4.59 -0.20 -9.29
N PHE A 191 -5.64 0.62 -9.46
CA PHE A 191 -5.90 1.79 -8.64
C PHE A 191 -7.40 1.92 -8.25
N PRO A 192 -7.72 2.32 -7.01
CA PRO A 192 -9.10 2.47 -6.55
C PRO A 192 -9.70 3.87 -6.82
N GLY A 193 -8.99 4.82 -7.44
CA GLY A 193 -9.51 6.17 -7.60
C GLY A 193 -9.37 7.03 -6.34
N PRO A 194 -9.62 8.35 -6.42
CA PRO A 194 -9.60 9.23 -5.25
C PRO A 194 -10.76 8.92 -4.29
N PHE A 195 -10.53 9.06 -2.97
CA PHE A 195 -11.51 8.72 -1.93
C PHE A 195 -12.88 9.41 -2.11
N ALA A 196 -12.90 10.64 -2.62
CA ALA A 196 -14.13 11.38 -2.91
C ALA A 196 -15.09 10.63 -3.87
N ASN A 197 -14.58 9.65 -4.62
CA ASN A 197 -15.36 8.86 -5.58
C ASN A 197 -15.69 7.44 -5.08
N TRP A 198 -15.29 7.06 -3.86
CA TRP A 198 -15.48 5.69 -3.36
C TRP A 198 -16.91 5.42 -2.90
N THR A 199 -17.63 6.46 -2.52
CA THR A 199 -18.99 6.35 -1.98
C THR A 199 -20.05 6.66 -3.05
N GLY A 200 -21.14 5.90 -3.03
CA GLY A 200 -22.27 6.00 -3.95
C GLY A 200 -23.54 6.54 -3.29
N ALA A 201 -24.68 6.05 -3.79
CA ALA A 201 -25.98 6.46 -3.29
C ALA A 201 -26.21 5.95 -1.86
N HIS A 202 -27.06 6.65 -1.12
CA HIS A 202 -27.56 6.19 0.18
C HIS A 202 -28.39 4.90 0.01
N VAL A 203 -28.21 3.96 0.94
CA VAL A 203 -28.91 2.67 0.97
C VAL A 203 -29.73 2.58 2.26
N PRO A 204 -31.07 2.42 2.18
CA PRO A 204 -31.93 2.36 3.34
C PRO A 204 -31.90 0.97 3.99
N VAL A 205 -30.78 0.64 4.65
CA VAL A 205 -30.56 -0.61 5.38
C VAL A 205 -30.29 -0.33 6.85
N ALA A 206 -30.61 -1.29 7.70
CA ALA A 206 -30.26 -1.31 9.11
C ALA A 206 -29.74 -2.72 9.45
N PHE A 207 -28.69 -2.79 10.27
CA PHE A 207 -28.06 -4.03 10.68
C PHE A 207 -28.03 -4.09 12.21
N GLU A 208 -28.52 -5.18 12.78
CA GLU A 208 -28.72 -5.29 14.24
C GLU A 208 -27.54 -5.96 14.96
N VAL A 209 -26.74 -6.74 14.24
CA VAL A 209 -25.53 -7.39 14.77
C VAL A 209 -24.31 -6.66 14.24
N SER A 210 -23.44 -6.22 15.15
CA SER A 210 -22.20 -5.51 14.85
C SER A 210 -21.09 -5.95 15.81
N ASP A 211 -19.83 -5.87 15.37
CA ASP A 211 -18.65 -5.94 16.22
C ASP A 211 -18.19 -4.57 16.74
N ASP A 212 -19.04 -3.55 16.61
CA ASP A 212 -18.79 -2.14 16.90
C ASP A 212 -17.64 -1.51 16.08
N THR A 213 -17.16 -2.19 15.03
CA THR A 213 -16.10 -1.71 14.16
C THR A 213 -16.51 -1.80 12.69
N HIS A 214 -16.01 -2.79 11.96
CA HIS A 214 -16.11 -2.91 10.51
C HIS A 214 -16.99 -4.09 10.08
N ASN A 215 -17.53 -4.89 11.02
CA ASN A 215 -18.32 -6.06 10.67
C ASN A 215 -19.75 -5.98 11.23
N TYR A 216 -20.70 -6.17 10.34
CA TYR A 216 -22.13 -6.27 10.62
C TYR A 216 -22.66 -7.61 10.09
N ALA A 217 -23.80 -8.08 10.60
CA ALA A 217 -24.50 -9.23 10.02
C ALA A 217 -25.99 -8.97 9.81
N ARG A 218 -26.56 -9.63 8.79
CA ARG A 218 -28.01 -9.67 8.58
C ARG A 218 -28.66 -10.56 9.62
N THR A 219 -29.82 -10.15 10.12
CA THR A 219 -30.62 -10.94 11.07
C THR A 219 -31.62 -11.87 10.39
N GLU A 220 -31.85 -11.72 9.08
CA GLU A 220 -32.78 -12.56 8.32
C GLU A 220 -32.05 -13.72 7.64
N ARG A 221 -32.43 -14.95 8.04
CA ARG A 221 -32.23 -16.19 7.26
C ARG A 221 -33.35 -16.36 6.24
#